data_AF-A0A5P3AS23-F1
#
_entry.id   AF-A0A5P3AS23-F1
#
_cell.length_a   1.000
_cell.length_b   1.000
_cell.length_c   1.000
_cell.angle_alpha   90.00
_cell.angle_beta   90.00
_cell.angle_gamma   90.00
#
_symmetry.space_group_name_H-M   'P 1'
#
loop_
_entity.id
_entity.type
_entity.pdbx_description
1 polymer ?
#
loop_
_entity_poly.entity_id
_entity_poly.type
_entity_poly.pdbx_seq_one_letter_code
_entity_poly.pdbx_strand_id
1 'polypeptide(L)'
;MKPAQLLRAILPDVLIDNFDIVNFDKSADRFDIYLDEKKVQLKEDKTNPDIISYGFGEYRTIQDYPIRGRATYLHVRKRKWLDKSSNEIFSYDWDLSEFDGTRLNSEFVSFLKEGD
;
A
#
# COMPACT_ATOMS: atom_id res chain seq x y z
N MET A 1 11.47 -21.51 -2.80
CA MET A 1 10.96 -20.25 -2.23
C MET A 1 9.75 -19.81 -3.01
N LYS A 2 8.69 -19.35 -2.34
CA LYS A 2 7.52 -18.79 -3.02
C LYS A 2 7.92 -17.43 -3.62
N PRO A 3 7.50 -17.04 -4.84
CA PRO A 3 7.85 -15.76 -5.46
C PRO A 3 7.67 -14.54 -4.55
N ALA A 4 6.65 -14.55 -3.70
CA ALA A 4 6.39 -13.52 -2.69
C ALA A 4 7.54 -13.31 -1.69
N GLN A 5 8.34 -14.34 -1.36
CA GLN A 5 9.46 -14.20 -0.42
C GLN A 5 10.61 -13.37 -1.00
N LEU A 6 10.82 -13.43 -2.32
CA LEU A 6 11.84 -12.62 -2.98
C LEU A 6 11.40 -11.16 -3.06
N LEU A 7 10.14 -10.91 -3.42
CA LEU A 7 9.58 -9.55 -3.44
C LEU A 7 9.65 -8.89 -2.05
N ARG A 8 9.35 -9.66 -1.00
CA ARG A 8 9.51 -9.20 0.39
C ARG A 8 10.96 -8.87 0.79
N ALA A 9 11.95 -9.45 0.12
CA ALA A 9 13.35 -9.19 0.42
C ALA A 9 13.93 -7.99 -0.35
N ILE A 10 13.21 -7.47 -1.36
CA ILE A 10 13.69 -6.37 -2.21
C ILE A 10 12.85 -5.10 -2.04
N LEU A 11 11.59 -5.22 -1.62
CA LEU A 11 10.74 -4.08 -1.33
C LEU A 11 11.08 -3.51 0.06
N PRO A 12 10.97 -2.20 0.25
CA PRO A 12 11.08 -1.57 1.57
C PRO A 12 10.19 -2.22 2.63
N ASP A 13 10.69 -2.37 3.85
CA ASP A 13 9.97 -3.01 4.96
C ASP A 13 8.61 -2.36 5.22
N VAL A 14 8.51 -1.04 5.11
CA VAL A 14 7.24 -0.30 5.24
C VAL A 14 6.16 -0.79 4.26
N LEU A 15 6.52 -1.23 3.05
CA LEU A 15 5.54 -1.81 2.13
C LEU A 15 5.11 -3.18 2.61
N ILE A 16 6.07 -3.98 3.07
CA ILE A 16 5.83 -5.35 3.50
C ILE A 16 5.02 -5.41 4.79
N ASP A 17 5.14 -4.41 5.64
CA ASP A 17 4.43 -4.30 6.91
C ASP A 17 3.01 -3.79 6.73
N ASN A 18 2.76 -2.92 5.74
CA ASN A 18 1.49 -2.23 5.57
C ASN A 18 0.63 -2.76 4.42
N PHE A 19 1.23 -3.42 3.44
CA PHE A 19 0.55 -3.90 2.23
C PHE A 19 0.75 -5.40 2.03
N ASP A 20 -0.25 -6.03 1.44
CA ASP A 20 -0.19 -7.38 0.92
C ASP A 20 0.12 -7.33 -0.59
N ILE A 21 1.10 -8.12 -1.02
CA ILE A 21 1.38 -8.32 -2.45
C ILE A 21 0.31 -9.25 -3.00
N VAL A 22 -0.56 -8.72 -3.85
CA VAL A 22 -1.71 -9.45 -4.39
C VAL A 22 -1.48 -9.97 -5.80
N ASN A 23 -0.62 -9.31 -6.59
CA ASN A 23 -0.22 -9.78 -7.90
C ASN A 23 1.18 -9.29 -8.28
N PHE A 24 1.81 -10.00 -9.22
CA PHE A 24 3.10 -9.64 -9.80
C PHE A 24 3.10 -10.03 -11.28
N ASP A 25 3.24 -9.02 -12.13
CA ASP A 25 3.37 -9.21 -13.57
C ASP A 25 4.78 -8.82 -14.03
N LYS A 26 5.31 -9.62 -14.95
CA LYS A 26 6.64 -9.44 -15.54
C LYS A 26 6.52 -9.38 -17.05
N SER A 27 7.13 -8.36 -17.64
CA SER A 27 7.36 -8.27 -19.08
C SER A 27 8.86 -8.28 -19.42
N ALA A 28 9.17 -8.03 -20.70
CA ALA A 28 10.54 -7.88 -21.16
C ALA A 28 11.22 -6.63 -20.57
N ASP A 29 10.47 -5.55 -20.43
CA ASP A 29 10.91 -4.18 -20.16
C ASP A 29 10.53 -3.66 -18.77
N ARG A 30 9.55 -4.27 -18.08
CA ARG A 30 9.09 -3.80 -16.78
C ARG A 30 8.60 -4.90 -15.82
N PHE A 31 8.44 -4.50 -14.56
CA PHE A 31 7.77 -5.21 -13.50
C PHE A 31 6.58 -4.37 -13.00
N ASP A 32 5.44 -5.02 -12.82
CA ASP A 32 4.23 -4.44 -12.25
C ASP A 32 3.90 -5.21 -10.96
N ILE A 33 4.00 -4.53 -9.81
CA ILE A 33 3.76 -5.11 -8.48
C ILE A 33 2.48 -4.53 -7.91
N TYR A 34 1.51 -5.37 -7.61
CA TYR A 34 0.20 -4.95 -7.10
C TYR A 34 0.12 -5.15 -5.59
N LEU A 35 -0.28 -4.09 -4.89
CA LEU A 35 -0.24 -3.96 -3.45
C LEU A 35 -1.59 -3.47 -2.91
N ASP A 36 -2.21 -4.25 -2.04
CA ASP A 36 -3.43 -3.90 -1.35
C ASP A 36 -3.14 -3.64 0.14
N GLU A 37 -3.62 -2.51 0.67
CA GLU A 37 -3.40 -2.17 2.08
C GLU A 37 -4.00 -3.24 3.01
N LYS A 38 -3.24 -3.64 4.02
CA LYS A 38 -3.67 -4.67 4.97
C LYS A 38 -4.90 -4.24 5.75
N LYS A 39 -5.65 -5.21 6.25
CA LYS A 39 -6.82 -4.97 7.08
C LYS A 39 -6.40 -4.65 8.53
N VAL A 40 -5.82 -3.47 8.74
CA VAL A 40 -5.42 -2.97 10.06
C VAL A 40 -6.18 -1.68 10.35
N GLN A 41 -6.93 -1.66 11.45
CA GLN A 41 -7.60 -0.44 11.95
C GLN A 41 -6.67 0.32 12.88
N LEU A 42 -6.86 1.65 12.97
CA LEU A 42 -6.24 2.44 14.02
C LEU A 42 -6.69 1.96 15.40
N LYS A 43 -5.84 2.17 16.41
CA LYS A 43 -6.04 1.63 17.76
C LYS A 43 -7.38 2.07 18.39
N GLU A 44 -7.79 3.31 18.10
CA GLU A 44 -9.06 3.89 18.56
C GLU A 44 -10.29 3.22 17.95
N ASP A 45 -10.20 2.78 16.69
CA ASP A 45 -11.31 2.18 15.95
C ASP A 45 -11.37 0.66 16.04
N LYS A 46 -10.30 0.00 16.50
CA LYS A 46 -10.21 -1.48 16.59
C LYS A 46 -11.35 -2.11 17.37
N THR A 47 -11.95 -1.38 18.31
CA THR A 47 -13.06 -1.86 19.13
C THR A 47 -14.43 -1.37 18.65
N ASN A 48 -14.49 -0.53 17.62
CA ASN A 48 -15.73 0.00 17.07
C ASN A 48 -16.34 -1.01 16.07
N PRO A 49 -17.47 -1.66 16.39
CA PRO A 49 -18.10 -2.64 15.51
C PRO A 49 -18.77 -2.01 14.27
N ASP A 50 -18.96 -0.69 14.27
CA ASP A 50 -19.60 0.03 13.18
C ASP A 50 -18.63 0.36 12.04
N ILE A 51 -17.32 0.30 12.30
CA ILE A 51 -16.29 0.47 11.27
C ILE A 51 -15.98 -0.89 10.65
N ILE A 52 -16.37 -1.07 9.39
CA ILE A 52 -16.15 -2.31 8.64
C ILE A 52 -15.32 -2.08 7.38
N SER A 53 -14.56 -3.10 6.98
CA SER A 53 -13.84 -3.06 5.71
C SER A 53 -14.86 -3.03 4.57
N TYR A 54 -14.82 -1.97 3.75
CA TYR A 54 -15.72 -1.74 2.63
C TYR A 54 -15.12 -2.21 1.31
N GLY A 55 -13.80 -2.08 1.14
CA GLY A 55 -13.11 -2.50 -0.06
C GLY A 55 -11.79 -1.76 -0.23
N PHE A 56 -11.47 -1.40 -1.47
CA PHE A 56 -10.28 -0.64 -1.84
C PHE A 56 -10.65 0.53 -2.74
N GLY A 57 -9.82 1.57 -2.74
CA GLY A 57 -9.89 2.66 -3.72
C GLY A 57 -9.42 2.23 -5.11
N GLU A 58 -9.18 3.22 -5.97
CA GLU A 58 -8.54 2.97 -7.27
C GLU A 58 -7.03 2.75 -7.10
N TYR A 59 -6.42 2.07 -8.06
CA TYR A 59 -4.97 1.93 -8.10
C TYR A 59 -4.33 3.28 -8.36
N ARG A 60 -3.42 3.69 -7.48
CA ARG A 60 -2.42 4.71 -7.79
C ARG A 60 -1.13 4.01 -8.18
N THR A 61 -0.51 4.49 -9.24
CA THR A 61 0.71 3.88 -9.79
C THR A 61 1.90 4.78 -9.50
N ILE A 62 2.94 4.19 -8.92
CA ILE A 62 4.15 4.89 -8.52
C ILE A 62 5.33 4.20 -9.20
N GLN A 63 6.22 4.98 -9.78
CA GLN A 63 7.42 4.44 -10.36
C GLN A 63 8.49 4.25 -9.28
N ASP A 64 9.03 3.04 -9.20
CA ASP A 64 10.14 2.69 -8.31
C ASP A 64 11.44 2.54 -9.11
N TYR A 65 12.56 2.41 -8.38
CA TYR A 65 13.87 2.20 -8.98
C TYR A 65 13.87 0.96 -9.87
N PRO A 66 14.47 1.04 -11.08
CA PRO A 66 14.54 -0.09 -11.99
C PRO A 66 15.23 -1.31 -11.37
N ILE A 67 14.59 -2.46 -11.41
CA ILE A 67 15.15 -3.72 -10.92
C ILE A 67 15.72 -4.48 -12.10
N ARG A 68 17.05 -4.67 -12.11
CA ARG A 68 17.76 -5.46 -13.15
C ARG A 68 17.46 -4.98 -14.58
N GLY A 69 17.45 -3.65 -14.77
CA GLY A 69 17.24 -3.02 -16.08
C GLY A 69 15.78 -3.02 -16.56
N ARG A 70 14.82 -3.36 -15.70
CA ARG A 70 13.39 -3.24 -15.96
C ARG A 70 12.80 -2.09 -15.18
N ALA A 71 12.00 -1.26 -15.84
CA ALA A 71 11.19 -0.27 -15.12
C ALA A 71 10.33 -1.00 -14.08
N THR A 72 10.16 -0.45 -12.89
CA THR A 72 9.39 -1.09 -11.83
C THR A 72 8.28 -0.16 -11.41
N TYR A 73 7.05 -0.66 -11.44
CA TYR A 73 5.85 0.07 -11.09
C TYR A 73 5.16 -0.60 -9.91
N LEU A 74 4.81 0.21 -8.92
CA LEU A 74 4.02 -0.19 -7.77
C LEU A 74 2.59 0.29 -8.00
N HIS A 75 1.65 -0.63 -8.12
CA HIS A 75 0.22 -0.34 -8.19
C HIS A 75 -0.37 -0.55 -6.80
N VAL A 76 -0.73 0.55 -6.13
CA VAL A 76 -1.09 0.53 -4.71
C VAL A 76 -2.52 1.00 -4.52
N ARG A 77 -3.28 0.33 -3.63
CA ARG A 77 -4.62 0.76 -3.22
C ARG A 77 -4.73 0.86 -1.71
N LYS A 78 -5.27 1.99 -1.26
CA LYS A 78 -5.72 2.16 0.13
C LYS A 78 -7.01 1.39 0.36
N ARG A 79 -7.14 0.84 1.55
CA ARG A 79 -8.34 0.18 2.03
C ARG A 79 -9.36 1.22 2.40
N LYS A 80 -10.57 1.02 1.92
CA LYS A 80 -11.74 1.80 2.27
C LYS A 80 -12.48 1.14 3.42
N TRP A 81 -12.82 1.94 4.41
CA TRP A 81 -13.62 1.60 5.57
C TRP A 81 -14.96 2.30 5.47
N LEU A 82 -16.02 1.64 5.92
CA LEU A 82 -17.35 2.21 6.06
C LEU A 82 -17.63 2.37 7.55
N ASP A 83 -17.92 3.59 7.97
CA ASP A 83 -18.55 3.86 9.26
C ASP A 83 -20.07 3.73 9.10
N LYS A 84 -20.68 2.72 9.72
CA LYS A 84 -22.14 2.51 9.66
C LYS A 84 -22.95 3.59 10.37
N SER A 85 -22.34 4.31 11.32
CA SER A 85 -23.04 5.33 12.10
C SER A 85 -23.28 6.60 11.29
N SER A 86 -22.30 7.02 10.48
CA SER A 86 -22.39 8.18 9.57
C SER A 86 -22.72 7.79 8.13
N ASN A 87 -22.56 6.51 7.77
CA ASN A 87 -22.59 5.99 6.40
C ASN A 87 -21.52 6.61 5.48
N GLU A 88 -20.40 7.03 6.08
CA GLU A 88 -19.27 7.61 5.36
C GLU A 88 -18.22 6.54 5.02
N ILE A 89 -17.61 6.69 3.84
CA ILE A 89 -16.51 5.86 3.39
C ILE A 89 -15.22 6.67 3.50
N PHE A 90 -14.23 6.12 4.19
CA PHE A 90 -12.95 6.78 4.42
C PHE A 90 -11.77 5.81 4.28
N SER A 91 -10.55 6.34 4.27
CA SER A 91 -9.31 5.57 4.37
C SER A 91 -8.45 6.16 5.49
N TYR A 92 -7.61 5.37 6.14
CA TYR A 92 -6.70 5.92 7.15
C TYR A 92 -5.53 6.66 6.50
N ASP A 93 -5.12 7.77 7.10
CA ASP A 93 -3.86 8.43 6.78
C ASP A 93 -2.72 7.84 7.58
N TRP A 94 -1.55 7.78 6.95
CA TRP A 94 -0.35 7.27 7.57
C TRP A 94 0.49 8.42 8.10
N ASP A 95 0.81 8.37 9.40
CA ASP A 95 1.91 9.16 9.93
C ASP A 95 3.23 8.50 9.48
N LEU A 96 3.91 9.14 8.54
CA LEU A 96 5.16 8.64 7.97
C LEU A 96 6.40 9.32 8.56
N SER A 97 6.24 10.10 9.63
CA SER A 97 7.34 10.82 10.27
C SER A 97 8.46 9.88 10.75
N GLU A 98 8.12 8.64 11.12
CA GLU A 98 9.08 7.61 11.50
C GLU A 98 9.89 7.02 10.33
N PHE A 99 9.46 7.28 9.08
CA PHE A 99 10.14 6.83 7.87
C PHE A 99 10.93 7.95 7.19
N ASP A 100 11.01 9.15 7.78
CA ASP A 100 11.91 10.22 7.33
C ASP A 100 13.36 9.73 7.41
N GLY A 101 13.99 9.54 6.25
CA GLY A 101 15.34 8.97 6.11
C GLY A 101 15.39 7.54 5.56
N THR A 102 14.25 6.89 5.35
CA THR A 102 14.18 5.66 4.54
C THR A 102 14.35 5.98 3.06
N ARG A 103 14.79 5.01 2.25
CA ARG A 103 14.95 5.18 0.79
C ARG A 103 13.61 5.09 0.03
N LEU A 104 12.54 5.63 0.60
CA LEU A 104 11.24 5.69 -0.07
C LEU A 104 11.24 6.83 -1.09
N ASN A 105 10.64 6.59 -2.25
CA ASN A 105 10.38 7.63 -3.25
C ASN A 105 9.46 8.71 -2.63
N SER A 106 9.75 9.99 -2.85
CA SER A 106 8.89 11.11 -2.45
C SER A 106 7.45 10.98 -2.93
N GLU A 107 7.23 10.47 -4.15
CA GLU A 107 5.88 10.19 -4.69
C GLU A 107 5.16 9.12 -3.88
N PHE A 108 5.89 8.12 -3.37
CA PHE A 108 5.32 7.09 -2.52
C PHE A 108 4.93 7.63 -1.14
N VAL A 109 5.77 8.47 -0.55
CA VAL A 109 5.46 9.17 0.70
C VAL A 109 4.25 10.09 0.52
N SER A 110 4.19 10.84 -0.58
CA SER A 110 3.02 11.68 -0.91
C SER A 110 1.75 10.84 -1.05
N PHE A 111 1.80 9.70 -1.75
CA PHE A 111 0.65 8.81 -1.89
C PHE A 111 0.07 8.37 -0.55
N LEU A 112 0.93 7.95 0.39
CA LEU A 112 0.48 7.46 1.68
C LEU A 112 -0.15 8.58 2.54
N LYS A 113 0.32 9.82 2.39
CA LYS A 113 -0.20 11.02 3.07
C LYS A 113 -1.48 11.57 2.45
N GLU A 114 -1.68 11.41 1.15
CA GLU A 114 -2.89 11.83 0.46
C GLU A 114 -3.99 10.75 0.62
N GLY A 115 -4.85 10.90 1.62
CA GLY A 115 -6.18 10.31 1.64
C GLY A 115 -7.15 11.15 0.81
N ASP A 116 -7.89 10.52 -0.11
CA ASP A 116 -9.09 11.14 -0.71
C ASP A 116 -10.20 11.27 0.34
#